data_AF-A0A954Y1F1-F1
#
_entry.id   AF-A0A954Y1F1-F1
#
_cell.length_a   1.000
_cell.length_b   1.000
_cell.length_c   1.000
_cell.angle_alpha   90.00
_cell.angle_beta   90.00
_cell.angle_gamma   90.00
#
_symmetry.space_group_name_H-M   'P 1'
#
loop_
_entity.id
_entity.type
_entity.pdbx_description
1 polymer ?
#
loop_
_entity_poly.entity_id
_entity_poly.type
_entity_poly.pdbx_seq_one_letter_code
_entity_poly.pdbx_strand_id
1 'polypeptide(L)'
;MNTIFQQSITAACLTIACIGLPGDALAWKQVQDEWQKLYLAEHPDKDFVKLCRKQAKCHVCHQGKSKKNSNPYGKQFEGKLTKNDRKDKDKIVNVLKEIGKLRSDPKDDQSLTYEQLIAESQLPGGDLKSVKQEPKKKADG
;
A
#
# COMPACT_ATOMS: atom_id res chain seq x y z
N MET A 1 -12.63 15.42 -60.82
CA MET A 1 -11.87 14.23 -60.39
C MET A 1 -10.99 14.66 -59.23
N ASN A 2 -11.48 14.52 -58.00
CA ASN A 2 -10.72 14.88 -56.79
C ASN A 2 -10.54 13.62 -55.95
N THR A 3 -9.29 13.20 -55.81
CA THR A 3 -8.86 12.16 -54.88
C THR A 3 -7.97 12.84 -53.86
N ILE A 4 -8.33 12.82 -52.57
CA ILE A 4 -7.42 13.19 -51.49
C ILE A 4 -7.47 12.09 -50.42
N PHE A 5 -6.28 11.60 -50.13
CA PHE A 5 -5.92 10.48 -49.28
C PHE A 5 -6.28 10.69 -47.80
N GLN A 6 -6.78 9.61 -47.19
CA GLN A 6 -6.97 9.47 -45.75
C GLN A 6 -5.64 9.10 -45.09
N GLN A 7 -5.19 9.90 -44.11
CA GLN A 7 -4.03 9.58 -43.26
C GLN A 7 -4.52 8.90 -41.98
N SER A 8 -4.10 7.64 -41.78
CA SER A 8 -4.30 6.90 -40.55
C SER A 8 -3.18 7.24 -39.56
N ILE A 9 -3.54 7.79 -38.39
CA ILE A 9 -2.61 8.03 -37.28
C ILE A 9 -2.54 6.77 -36.43
N THR A 10 -1.44 6.03 -36.54
CA THR A 10 -1.10 4.92 -35.65
C THR A 10 -0.45 5.50 -34.39
N ALA A 11 -1.19 5.56 -33.29
CA ALA A 11 -0.65 5.90 -31.97
C ALA A 11 0.11 4.70 -31.39
N ALA A 12 1.44 4.79 -31.37
CA ALA A 12 2.29 3.81 -30.70
C ALA A 12 2.30 4.07 -29.18
N CYS A 13 1.57 3.26 -28.41
CA CYS A 13 1.65 3.23 -26.95
C CYS A 13 3.01 2.64 -26.53
N LEU A 14 3.95 3.51 -26.17
CA LEU A 14 5.20 3.14 -25.54
C LEU A 14 4.95 2.77 -24.07
N THR A 15 4.66 1.50 -23.79
CA THR A 15 4.57 1.01 -22.41
C THR A 15 5.96 0.89 -21.82
N ILE A 16 6.37 1.91 -21.04
CA ILE A 16 7.55 1.82 -20.18
C ILE A 16 7.19 0.88 -19.01
N ALA A 17 7.59 -0.38 -19.13
CA ALA A 17 7.56 -1.32 -18.02
C ALA A 17 8.72 -0.98 -17.07
N CYS A 18 8.45 -0.15 -16.07
CA CYS A 18 9.37 0.04 -14.96
C CYS A 18 9.45 -1.27 -14.16
N ILE A 19 10.48 -2.08 -14.42
CA ILE A 19 10.84 -3.23 -13.57
C ILE A 19 11.41 -2.65 -12.27
N GLY A 20 10.54 -2.37 -11.30
CA GLY A 20 10.95 -2.03 -9.95
C GLY A 20 11.68 -3.22 -9.32
N LEU A 21 12.96 -3.03 -8.96
CA LEU A 21 13.62 -3.94 -8.03
C LEU A 21 12.78 -4.00 -6.75
N PRO A 22 12.54 -5.19 -6.17
CA PRO A 22 11.75 -5.30 -4.95
C PRO A 22 12.46 -4.52 -3.85
N GLY A 23 11.92 -3.36 -3.51
CA GLY A 23 12.38 -2.60 -2.36
C GLY A 23 12.20 -3.48 -1.13
N ASP A 24 13.23 -3.60 -0.29
CA ASP A 24 13.08 -4.23 1.02
C ASP A 24 11.87 -3.58 1.70
N ALA A 25 10.81 -4.35 1.97
CA ALA A 25 9.74 -3.88 2.84
C ALA A 25 10.36 -3.55 4.19
N LEU A 26 10.57 -2.26 4.45
CA LEU A 26 11.29 -1.80 5.63
C LEU A 26 10.41 -2.01 6.85
N ALA A 27 10.56 -3.16 7.51
CA ALA A 27 9.81 -3.56 8.70
C ALA A 27 10.27 -2.78 9.95
N TRP A 28 10.11 -1.46 9.91
CA TRP A 28 10.55 -0.54 10.94
C TRP A 28 9.45 -0.25 11.93
N LYS A 29 9.77 -0.47 13.21
CA LYS A 29 8.89 -0.11 14.31
C LYS A 29 8.49 1.37 14.26
N GLN A 30 9.39 2.26 13.83
CA GLN A 30 9.13 3.69 13.71
C GLN A 30 7.95 4.00 12.76
N VAL A 31 7.88 3.34 11.60
CA VAL A 31 6.77 3.53 10.65
C VAL A 31 5.47 3.03 11.26
N GLN A 32 5.51 1.89 11.96
CA GLN A 32 4.33 1.38 12.67
C GLN A 32 3.88 2.30 13.80
N ASP A 33 4.81 2.88 14.57
CA ASP A 33 4.51 3.78 15.67
C ASP A 33 3.85 5.06 15.15
N GLU A 34 4.38 5.66 14.07
CA GLU A 34 3.78 6.84 13.45
C GLU A 34 2.43 6.52 12.78
N TRP A 35 2.27 5.34 12.16
CA TRP A 35 0.96 4.89 11.65
C TRP A 35 -0.07 4.79 12.78
N GLN A 36 0.30 4.21 13.92
CA GLN A 36 -0.61 4.09 15.07
C GLN A 36 -0.97 5.45 15.67
N LYS A 37 -0.04 6.41 15.70
CA LYS A 37 -0.36 7.75 16.15
C LYS A 37 -1.29 8.46 15.18
N LEU A 38 -0.98 8.41 13.89
CA LEU A 38 -1.75 9.07 12.84
C LEU A 38 -3.19 8.57 12.78
N TYR A 39 -3.39 7.25 12.89
CA TYR A 39 -4.69 6.63 12.63
C TYR A 39 -5.42 6.12 13.86
N LEU A 40 -4.73 5.80 14.97
CA LEU A 40 -5.34 5.15 16.13
C LEU A 40 -5.40 6.00 17.41
N ALA A 41 -4.70 7.14 17.47
CA ALA A 41 -4.68 7.96 18.69
C ALA A 41 -6.10 8.41 19.08
N GLU A 42 -6.80 8.99 18.10
CA GLU A 42 -8.14 9.56 18.27
C GLU A 42 -9.25 8.71 17.64
N HIS A 43 -8.95 7.45 17.27
CA HIS A 43 -9.94 6.60 16.60
C HIS A 43 -11.11 6.27 17.54
N PRO A 44 -12.37 6.43 17.07
CA PRO A 44 -13.55 6.24 17.92
C PRO A 44 -13.77 4.76 18.29
N ASP A 45 -13.55 3.86 17.33
CA ASP A 45 -13.71 2.42 17.54
C ASP A 45 -12.51 1.82 18.31
N LYS A 46 -12.75 1.45 19.57
CA LYS A 46 -11.72 0.87 20.46
C LYS A 46 -11.42 -0.59 20.14
N ASP A 47 -12.36 -1.33 19.54
CA ASP A 47 -12.14 -2.71 19.13
C ASP A 47 -11.25 -2.76 17.89
N PHE A 48 -11.44 -1.84 16.94
CA PHE A 48 -10.53 -1.68 15.82
C PHE A 48 -9.12 -1.25 16.28
N VAL A 49 -9.02 -0.32 17.23
CA VAL A 49 -7.73 0.06 17.83
C VAL A 49 -7.05 -1.16 18.47
N LYS A 50 -7.81 -1.98 19.21
CA LYS A 50 -7.30 -3.21 19.83
C LYS A 50 -6.89 -4.24 18.78
N LEU A 51 -7.68 -4.44 17.73
CA LEU A 51 -7.38 -5.29 16.58
C LEU A 51 -6.03 -4.89 15.99
N CYS A 52 -5.86 -3.62 15.65
CA CYS A 52 -4.62 -3.11 15.05
C CYS A 52 -3.40 -3.28 15.97
N ARG A 53 -3.52 -2.89 17.25
CA ARG A 53 -2.40 -2.91 18.21
C ARG A 53 -2.01 -4.29 18.72
N LYS A 54 -2.97 -5.23 18.81
CA LYS A 54 -2.77 -6.52 19.47
C LYS A 54 -2.80 -7.72 18.52
N GLN A 55 -3.58 -7.65 17.45
CA GLN A 55 -3.80 -8.81 16.57
C GLN A 55 -3.17 -8.63 15.20
N ALA A 56 -3.46 -7.53 14.51
CA ALA A 56 -2.92 -7.26 13.19
C ALA A 56 -1.43 -6.93 13.28
N LYS A 57 -1.03 -5.94 14.10
CA LYS A 57 0.38 -5.57 14.34
C LYS A 57 1.15 -5.42 13.01
N CYS A 58 2.06 -6.35 12.72
CA CYS A 58 2.83 -6.39 11.47
C CYS A 58 1.94 -6.59 10.24
N HIS A 59 0.81 -7.28 10.40
CA HIS A 59 -0.12 -7.61 9.31
C HIS A 59 -0.94 -6.42 8.81
N VAL A 60 -0.83 -5.25 9.45
CA VAL A 60 -1.34 -4.00 8.86
C VAL A 60 -0.64 -3.72 7.53
N CYS A 61 0.66 -4.03 7.41
CA CYS A 61 1.45 -3.80 6.19
C CYS A 61 2.03 -5.08 5.56
N HIS A 62 2.22 -6.15 6.34
CA HIS A 62 2.87 -7.38 5.88
C HIS A 62 1.89 -8.54 5.69
N GLN A 63 2.27 -9.50 4.84
CA GLN A 63 1.48 -10.68 4.53
C GLN A 63 2.21 -11.97 4.94
N GLY A 64 1.48 -12.96 5.47
CA GLY A 64 2.05 -14.24 5.88
C GLY A 64 3.05 -14.11 7.02
N LYS A 65 3.97 -15.08 7.12
CA LYS A 65 4.95 -15.15 8.23
C LYS A 65 6.17 -14.27 8.01
N SER A 66 6.50 -13.96 6.76
CA SER A 66 7.70 -13.18 6.41
C SER A 66 7.42 -11.68 6.36
N LYS A 67 8.22 -10.89 7.07
CA LYS A 67 8.16 -9.41 6.98
C LYS A 67 8.63 -8.86 5.63
N LYS A 68 9.21 -9.69 4.76
CA LYS A 68 9.55 -9.31 3.38
C LYS A 68 8.33 -9.31 2.46
N ASN A 69 7.26 -9.99 2.86
CA ASN A 69 6.03 -10.03 2.09
C ASN A 69 5.17 -8.83 2.49
N SER A 70 4.96 -7.91 1.55
CA SER A 70 4.04 -6.79 1.73
C SER A 70 2.63 -7.18 1.30
N ASN A 71 1.63 -6.83 2.11
CA ASN A 71 0.22 -6.87 1.69
C ASN A 71 -0.05 -5.69 0.69
N PRO A 72 -1.25 -5.58 0.09
CA PRO A 72 -1.53 -4.52 -0.88
C PRO A 72 -1.21 -3.10 -0.39
N TYR A 73 -1.49 -2.80 0.88
CA TYR A 73 -1.15 -1.52 1.53
C TYR A 73 0.36 -1.35 1.72
N GLY A 74 1.05 -2.38 2.24
CA GLY A 74 2.49 -2.35 2.46
C GLY A 74 3.31 -2.16 1.18
N LYS A 75 2.83 -2.65 0.03
CA LYS A 75 3.50 -2.48 -1.27
C LYS A 75 3.61 -1.02 -1.68
N GLN A 76 2.69 -0.16 -1.25
CA GLN A 76 2.71 1.26 -1.59
C GLN A 76 3.89 2.02 -0.95
N PHE A 77 4.56 1.43 0.05
CA PHE A 77 5.74 2.01 0.70
C PHE A 77 7.04 1.73 -0.07
N GLU A 78 7.04 0.80 -1.02
CA GLU A 78 8.24 0.42 -1.77
C GLU A 78 8.82 1.63 -2.51
N GLY A 79 10.10 1.92 -2.29
CA GLY A 79 10.80 3.06 -2.90
C GLY A 79 10.50 4.44 -2.30
N LYS A 80 9.54 4.59 -1.40
CA LYS A 80 9.20 5.89 -0.77
C LYS A 80 10.06 6.24 0.45
N LEU A 81 10.57 5.22 1.14
CA LEU A 81 11.46 5.36 2.30
C LEU A 81 12.76 4.59 2.04
N THR A 82 13.87 5.18 2.42
CA THR A 82 15.22 4.62 2.37
C THR A 82 15.79 4.55 3.78
N LYS A 83 16.77 3.68 4.04
CA LYS A 83 17.38 3.46 5.38
C LYS A 83 17.74 4.74 6.14
N ASN A 84 18.06 5.83 5.44
CA ASN A 84 18.40 7.13 6.02
C ASN A 84 17.18 7.84 6.65
N ASP A 85 15.98 7.54 6.15
CA ASP A 85 14.72 8.17 6.58
C ASP A 85 14.17 7.58 7.89
N ARG A 86 14.83 6.56 8.46
CA ARG A 86 14.33 5.82 9.63
C ARG A 86 14.04 6.69 10.86
N LYS A 87 14.75 7.81 11.00
CA LYS A 87 14.58 8.76 12.10
C LYS A 87 13.80 10.01 11.70
N ASP A 88 13.50 10.18 10.41
CA ASP A 88 12.76 11.31 9.88
C ASP A 88 11.25 11.06 10.01
N LYS A 89 10.71 11.45 11.17
CA LYS A 89 9.29 11.24 11.47
C LYS A 89 8.38 12.00 10.52
N ASP A 90 8.78 13.21 10.12
CA ASP A 90 7.96 14.06 9.25
C ASP A 90 7.84 13.44 7.86
N LYS A 91 8.97 12.94 7.32
CA LYS A 91 8.93 12.19 6.06
C LYS A 91 8.11 10.91 6.16
N ILE A 92 8.24 10.16 7.25
CA ILE A 92 7.43 8.96 7.48
C ILE A 92 5.94 9.30 7.50
N VAL A 93 5.53 10.35 8.23
CA VAL A 93 4.13 10.80 8.31
C VAL A 93 3.62 11.29 6.96
N ASN A 94 4.44 12.01 6.19
CA ASN A 94 4.07 12.48 4.85
C ASN A 94 3.84 11.30 3.90
N VAL A 95 4.74 10.31 3.88
CA VAL A 95 4.55 9.07 3.10
C VAL A 95 3.29 8.32 3.52
N LEU A 96 3.02 8.21 4.83
CA LEU A 96 1.82 7.58 5.35
C LEU A 96 0.53 8.27 4.87
N LYS A 97 0.52 9.61 4.83
CA LYS A 97 -0.62 10.40 4.33
C LYS A 97 -0.77 10.29 2.82
N GLU A 98 0.33 10.30 2.07
CA GLU A 98 0.30 10.09 0.62
C GLU A 98 -0.31 8.74 0.27
N ILE A 99 0.15 7.66 0.93
CA ILE A 99 -0.38 6.32 0.73
C ILE A 99 -1.84 6.24 1.20
N GLY A 100 -2.18 6.89 2.31
CA GLY A 100 -3.56 6.95 2.82
C GLY A 100 -4.58 7.41 1.77
N LYS A 101 -4.19 8.34 0.89
CA LYS A 101 -5.03 8.89 -0.20
C LYS A 101 -5.17 7.97 -1.41
N LEU A 102 -4.37 6.91 -1.51
CA LEU A 102 -4.46 5.97 -2.63
C LEU A 102 -5.70 5.10 -2.48
N ARG A 103 -6.33 4.78 -3.61
CA ARG A 103 -7.43 3.82 -3.69
C ARG A 103 -6.95 2.43 -3.28
N SER A 104 -7.78 1.73 -2.51
CA SER A 104 -7.43 0.41 -1.97
C SER A 104 -7.41 -0.68 -3.05
N ASP A 105 -8.24 -0.53 -4.08
CA ASP A 105 -8.15 -1.30 -5.32
C ASP A 105 -7.92 -0.34 -6.51
N PRO A 106 -6.74 -0.37 -7.16
CA PRO A 106 -6.45 0.50 -8.30
C PRO A 106 -7.25 0.14 -9.57
N LYS A 107 -8.02 -0.95 -9.55
CA LYS A 107 -8.90 -1.36 -10.66
C LYS A 107 -10.36 -0.94 -10.43
N ASP A 108 -10.67 -0.40 -9.26
CA ASP A 108 -12.01 0.05 -8.90
C ASP A 108 -11.97 1.51 -8.43
N ASP A 109 -12.41 2.40 -9.31
CA ASP A 109 -12.48 3.84 -9.06
C ASP A 109 -13.51 4.22 -7.96
N GLN A 110 -14.37 3.28 -7.55
CA GLN A 110 -15.29 3.45 -6.44
C GLN A 110 -14.75 2.88 -5.12
N SER A 111 -13.63 2.16 -5.15
CA SER A 111 -13.03 1.62 -3.93
C SER A 111 -12.64 2.74 -2.96
N LEU A 112 -12.78 2.49 -1.66
CA LEU A 112 -12.35 3.44 -0.65
C LEU A 112 -10.83 3.65 -0.71
N THR A 113 -10.36 4.82 -0.32
CA THR A 113 -8.94 5.03 -0.06
C THR A 113 -8.50 4.25 1.18
N TYR A 114 -7.19 4.04 1.34
CA TYR A 114 -6.69 3.36 2.54
C TYR A 114 -7.01 4.12 3.83
N GLU A 115 -6.99 5.46 3.82
CA GLU A 115 -7.38 6.26 4.98
C GLU A 115 -8.88 6.14 5.28
N GLN A 116 -9.74 6.02 4.25
CA GLN A 116 -11.17 5.79 4.42
C GLN A 116 -11.46 4.41 5.00
N LEU A 117 -10.79 3.36 4.50
CA LEU A 117 -10.90 2.01 5.10
C LEU A 117 -10.57 2.03 6.58
N ILE A 118 -9.47 2.68 6.95
CA ILE A 118 -9.04 2.79 8.36
C ILE A 118 -10.09 3.53 9.18
N ALA A 119 -10.61 4.65 8.68
CA ALA A 119 -11.67 5.42 9.35
C ALA A 119 -12.97 4.63 9.52
N GLU A 120 -13.26 3.69 8.62
CA GLU A 120 -14.38 2.75 8.70
C GLU A 120 -14.05 1.48 9.51
N SER A 121 -13.01 1.49 10.34
CA SER A 121 -12.58 0.35 11.15
C SER A 121 -12.19 -0.90 10.34
N GLN A 122 -11.70 -0.72 9.12
CA GLN A 122 -11.24 -1.80 8.26
C GLN A 122 -9.71 -1.79 8.12
N LEU A 123 -9.12 -2.99 8.03
CA LEU A 123 -7.67 -3.10 7.82
C LEU A 123 -7.32 -2.71 6.38
N PRO A 124 -6.33 -1.82 6.17
CA PRO A 124 -6.01 -1.31 4.82
C PRO A 124 -5.40 -2.38 3.91
N GLY A 125 -4.84 -3.45 4.48
CA GLY A 125 -4.25 -4.56 3.73
C GLY A 125 -5.23 -5.68 3.35
N GLY A 126 -6.52 -5.55 3.69
CA GLY A 126 -7.50 -6.64 3.63
C GLY A 126 -7.72 -7.31 4.98
N ASP A 127 -8.70 -8.23 5.05
CA ASP A 127 -9.09 -8.87 6.31
C ASP A 127 -7.94 -9.67 6.95
N LEU A 128 -7.96 -9.77 8.29
CA LEU A 128 -6.85 -10.34 9.06
C LEU A 128 -6.55 -11.80 8.69
N LYS A 129 -7.57 -12.58 8.30
CA LYS A 129 -7.40 -13.99 7.94
C LYS A 129 -6.69 -14.09 6.60
N SER A 130 -7.06 -13.27 5.62
CA SER A 130 -6.44 -13.23 4.30
C SER A 130 -4.98 -12.76 4.37
N VAL A 131 -4.68 -11.67 5.10
CA VAL A 131 -3.29 -11.18 5.21
C VAL A 131 -2.37 -12.12 6.01
N LYS A 132 -2.91 -13.01 6.83
CA LYS A 132 -2.12 -14.03 7.54
C LYS A 132 -1.78 -15.24 6.65
N GLN A 133 -2.48 -15.43 5.53
CA GLN A 133 -2.13 -16.48 4.59
C GLN A 133 -0.84 -16.10 3.86
N GLU A 134 0.01 -17.10 3.64
CA GLU A 134 1.22 -16.90 2.82
C GLU A 134 0.82 -16.38 1.44
N PRO A 135 1.59 -15.45 0.86
CA PRO A 135 1.38 -15.08 -0.52
C PRO A 135 1.48 -16.34 -1.38
N LYS A 136 0.58 -16.48 -2.36
CA LYS A 136 0.71 -17.55 -3.35
C LYS A 136 2.12 -17.47 -3.92
N LYS A 137 2.89 -18.56 -3.82
CA LYS A 137 4.21 -18.66 -4.47
C LYS A 137 4.01 -18.15 -5.90
N LYS A 138 4.76 -17.12 -6.30
CA LYS A 138 4.93 -16.88 -7.72
C LYS A 138 5.47 -18.21 -8.25
N ALA A 139 4.82 -18.81 -9.26
CA ALA A 139 5.45 -19.89 -9.98
C ALA A 139 6.80 -19.33 -10.42
N ASP A 140 7.88 -19.94 -9.91
CA ASP A 140 9.23 -19.55 -10.26
C ASP A 140 9.30 -19.68 -11.79
N GLY A 141 9.38 -18.52 -12.46
CA GLY A 141 9.51 -18.43 -13.91
C GLY A 141 10.93 -18.78 -14.33
#